data_AF-A0A285IA40-F1
#
_entry.id   AF-A0A285IA40-F1
#
_cell.length_a   1.000
_cell.length_b   1.000
_cell.length_c   1.000
_cell.angle_alpha   90.00
_cell.angle_beta   90.00
_cell.angle_gamma   90.00
#
_symmetry.space_group_name_H-M   'P 1'
#
loop_
_entity.id
_entity.type
_entity.pdbx_description
1 polymer ?
#
loop_
_entity_poly.entity_id
_entity_poly.type
_entity_poly.pdbx_seq_one_letter_code
_entity_poly.pdbx_strand_id
1 'polypeptide(L)'
;MSPADVQTLVLPKSGWVLQWRADGFWRDLSGLQYRDELDGRHRAAEDEWVRWSGTYHQQARGGRGPEPAWWVTYGELTGDAAPSVVLADGRRPAVCVLGKVWACEWWSGPQEFAISPSVT
;
A
#
# COMPACT_ATOMS: atom_id res chain seq x y z
N MET A 1 -21.67 16.18 4.13
CA MET A 1 -20.98 15.18 3.28
C MET A 1 -21.25 13.82 3.89
N SER A 2 -21.90 12.92 3.17
CA SER A 2 -21.95 11.51 3.58
C SER A 2 -20.51 10.99 3.69
N PRO A 3 -20.19 10.09 4.63
CA PRO A 3 -18.90 9.42 4.60
C PRO A 3 -18.78 8.77 3.22
N ALA A 4 -17.85 9.26 2.40
CA ALA A 4 -17.57 8.64 1.11
C ALA A 4 -17.24 7.16 1.38
N ASP A 5 -17.72 6.26 0.54
CA ASP A 5 -17.42 4.82 0.68
C ASP A 5 -15.89 4.63 0.62
N VAL A 6 -15.27 4.42 1.79
CA VAL A 6 -13.84 4.15 1.91
C VAL A 6 -13.61 2.66 1.71
N GLN A 7 -12.92 2.31 0.64
CA GLN A 7 -12.41 0.97 0.44
C GLN A 7 -11.11 0.80 1.23
N THR A 8 -10.88 -0.38 1.80
CA THR A 8 -9.71 -0.66 2.63
C THR A 8 -9.02 -1.94 2.19
N LEU A 9 -7.69 -1.90 2.08
CA LEU A 9 -6.82 -3.04 1.88
C LEU A 9 -5.89 -3.17 3.08
N VAL A 10 -5.95 -4.31 3.78
CA VAL A 10 -5.02 -4.65 4.86
C VAL A 10 -4.05 -5.71 4.35
N LEU A 11 -2.76 -5.40 4.39
CA LEU A 11 -1.70 -6.31 3.98
C LEU A 11 -1.39 -7.31 5.12
N PRO A 12 -1.52 -8.63 4.90
CA PRO A 12 -1.57 -9.60 5.99
C PRO A 12 -0.24 -9.84 6.74
N LYS A 13 0.92 -9.61 6.14
CA LYS A 13 2.23 -9.84 6.79
C LYS A 13 2.66 -8.62 7.59
N SER A 14 2.53 -7.45 6.99
CA SER A 14 2.96 -6.18 7.57
C SER A 14 1.92 -5.54 8.50
N GLY A 15 0.64 -5.89 8.31
CA GLY A 15 -0.48 -5.15 8.90
C GLY A 15 -0.61 -3.72 8.35
N TRP A 16 0.09 -3.41 7.25
CA TRP A 16 0.01 -2.11 6.60
C TRP A 16 -1.34 -1.94 5.91
N VAL A 17 -1.88 -0.73 5.95
CA VAL A 17 -3.22 -0.46 5.44
C VAL A 17 -3.15 0.60 4.35
N LEU A 18 -3.85 0.34 3.25
CA LEU A 18 -4.19 1.35 2.25
C LEU A 18 -5.69 1.60 2.26
N GLN A 19 -6.07 2.86 2.10
CA GLN A 19 -7.47 3.25 1.95
C GLN A 19 -7.68 4.10 0.72
N TRP A 20 -8.81 3.90 0.05
CA TRP A 20 -9.21 4.61 -1.16
C TRP A 20 -10.62 5.15 -1.01
N ARG A 21 -10.82 6.42 -1.33
CA ARG A 21 -12.13 7.09 -1.40
C ARG A 21 -12.57 7.19 -2.85
N ALA A 22 -13.88 7.10 -3.06
CA ALA A 22 -14.50 7.26 -4.38
C ALA A 22 -14.20 8.62 -5.07
N ASP A 23 -13.82 9.64 -4.31
CA ASP A 23 -13.45 10.97 -4.82
C ASP A 23 -11.97 11.09 -5.27
N GLY A 24 -11.25 9.97 -5.30
CA GLY A 24 -9.87 9.92 -5.81
C GLY A 24 -8.81 10.27 -4.78
N PHE A 25 -9.17 10.29 -3.50
CA PHE A 25 -8.22 10.45 -2.40
C PHE A 25 -7.85 9.09 -1.81
N TRP A 26 -6.60 8.98 -1.37
CA TRP A 26 -6.08 7.78 -0.75
C TRP A 26 -5.14 8.11 0.39
N ARG A 27 -4.87 7.12 1.24
CA ARG A 27 -3.85 7.24 2.28
C ARG A 27 -3.28 5.89 2.65
N ASP A 28 -2.14 5.93 3.31
CA ASP A 28 -1.51 4.78 3.93
C ASP A 28 -1.36 4.98 5.44
N LEU A 29 -1.55 3.91 6.20
CA LEU A 29 -1.48 3.97 7.66
C LEU A 29 -1.00 2.65 8.25
N SER A 30 -0.47 2.75 9.47
CA SER A 30 -0.08 1.57 10.23
C SER A 30 -1.31 0.79 10.70
N GLY A 31 -1.15 -0.53 10.90
CA GLY A 31 -2.21 -1.34 11.49
C GLY A 31 -2.61 -0.91 12.91
N LEU A 32 -1.73 -0.24 13.66
CA LEU A 32 -2.09 0.34 14.96
C LEU A 32 -3.07 1.50 14.79
N GLN A 33 -2.75 2.47 13.94
CA GLN A 33 -3.65 3.59 13.66
C GLN A 33 -4.99 3.09 13.12
N TYR A 34 -4.97 2.11 12.20
CA TYR A 34 -6.22 1.55 11.68
C TYR A 34 -7.09 0.92 12.78
N ARG A 35 -6.51 0.18 13.73
CA ARG A 35 -7.26 -0.33 14.88
C ARG A 35 -7.80 0.80 15.77
N ASP A 36 -6.99 1.83 16.01
CA ASP A 36 -7.44 2.99 16.79
C ASP A 36 -8.62 3.68 16.11
N GLU A 37 -8.67 3.73 14.79
CA GLU A 37 -9.83 4.24 14.04
C GLU A 37 -11.06 3.34 14.16
N LEU A 38 -10.89 2.02 14.04
CA LEU A 38 -11.99 1.05 14.23
C LEU A 38 -12.59 1.12 15.64
N ASP A 39 -11.75 1.39 16.64
CA ASP A 39 -12.15 1.56 18.04
C ASP A 39 -12.71 2.97 18.33
N GLY A 40 -12.70 3.89 17.36
CA GLY A 40 -13.11 5.29 17.54
C GLY A 40 -12.15 6.15 18.37
N ARG A 41 -10.92 5.68 18.61
CA ARG A 41 -9.86 6.38 19.34
C ARG A 41 -9.06 7.36 18.46
N HIS A 42 -9.08 7.14 17.15
CA HIS A 42 -8.53 8.06 16.15
C HIS A 42 -9.58 8.36 15.09
N ARG A 43 -9.51 9.55 14.50
CA ARG A 43 -10.28 9.92 13.31
C ARG A 43 -9.34 10.56 12.30
N ALA A 44 -9.38 10.04 11.08
CA ALA A 44 -8.65 10.59 9.94
C ALA A 44 -8.89 12.10 9.81
N ALA A 45 -7.82 12.88 9.83
CA ALA A 45 -7.86 14.28 9.41
C ALA A 45 -7.83 14.38 7.87
N GLU A 46 -8.33 15.48 7.30
CA GLU A 46 -8.39 15.65 5.83
C GLU A 46 -7.00 15.74 5.18
N ASP A 47 -5.99 16.22 5.90
CA ASP A 47 -4.60 16.30 5.43
C ASP A 47 -3.86 14.95 5.43
N GLU A 48 -4.43 13.93 6.06
CA GLU A 48 -3.96 12.54 5.90
C GLU A 48 -4.35 11.96 4.54
N TRP A 49 -5.32 12.54 3.85
CA TRP A 49 -5.79 12.09 2.54
C TRP A 49 -5.04 12.79 1.42
N VAL A 50 -4.38 12.00 0.59
CA VAL A 50 -3.64 12.48 -0.58
C VAL A 50 -4.48 12.29 -1.83
N ARG A 51 -4.60 13.33 -2.64
CA ARG A 51 -5.24 13.23 -3.95
C ARG A 51 -4.37 12.40 -4.87
N TRP A 52 -4.95 11.40 -5.53
CA TRP A 52 -4.28 10.65 -6.60
C TRP A 52 -3.70 11.62 -7.64
N SER A 53 -2.39 11.55 -7.85
CA SER A 53 -1.65 12.46 -8.73
C SER A 53 -1.65 11.98 -10.18
N GLY A 54 -1.97 10.70 -10.42
CA GLY A 54 -1.87 10.09 -11.74
C GLY A 54 -0.43 9.89 -12.20
N THR A 55 0.53 10.03 -11.29
CA THR A 55 1.95 9.78 -11.54
C THR A 55 2.39 8.55 -10.77
N TYR A 56 3.24 7.73 -11.37
CA TYR A 56 3.81 6.58 -10.67
C TYR A 56 4.70 7.07 -9.53
N HIS A 57 4.23 6.90 -8.29
CA HIS A 57 4.99 7.15 -7.07
C HIS A 57 5.19 5.84 -6.32
N GLN A 58 6.36 5.66 -5.71
CA GLN A 58 6.70 4.46 -4.97
C GLN A 58 7.18 4.82 -3.57
N GLN A 59 6.74 4.04 -2.59
CA GLN A 59 7.32 4.01 -1.26
C GLN A 59 7.65 2.58 -0.88
N ALA A 60 8.75 2.39 -0.14
CA ALA A 60 9.15 1.09 0.40
C ALA A 60 9.34 1.19 1.91
N ARG A 61 8.86 0.18 2.65
CA ARG A 61 8.94 0.09 4.11
C ARG A 61 9.36 -1.32 4.51
N GLY A 62 10.17 -1.42 5.56
CA GLY A 62 10.62 -2.69 6.12
C GLY A 62 10.30 -2.77 7.61
N GLY A 63 9.91 -3.96 8.07
CA GLY A 63 9.78 -4.26 9.49
C GLY A 63 11.14 -4.16 10.19
N ARG A 64 11.14 -3.66 11.42
CA ARG A 64 12.31 -3.75 12.31
C ARG A 64 12.22 -5.07 13.07
N GLY A 65 13.25 -5.92 12.99
CA GLY A 65 13.27 -7.19 13.72
C GLY A 65 14.37 -8.15 13.24
N PRO A 66 14.49 -9.33 13.89
CA PRO A 66 15.36 -10.41 13.43
C PRO A 66 14.89 -10.94 12.07
N GLU A 67 15.83 -11.40 11.24
CA GLU A 67 15.50 -11.89 9.91
C GLU A 67 14.81 -13.27 9.95
N PRO A 68 13.84 -13.53 9.04
CA PRO A 68 13.34 -12.62 8.00
C PRO A 68 12.38 -11.55 8.53
N ALA A 69 12.48 -10.33 7.98
CA ALA A 69 11.54 -9.24 8.25
C ALA A 69 10.51 -9.12 7.11
N TRP A 70 9.38 -8.47 7.40
CA TRP A 70 8.40 -8.14 6.36
C TRP A 70 8.88 -6.90 5.61
N TRP A 71 8.53 -6.85 4.32
CA TRP A 71 8.78 -5.72 3.44
C TRP A 71 7.49 -5.37 2.73
N VAL A 72 7.29 -4.09 2.47
CA VAL A 72 6.17 -3.55 1.70
C VAL A 72 6.71 -2.58 0.66
N THR A 73 6.18 -2.65 -0.54
CA THR A 73 6.28 -1.57 -1.53
C THR A 73 4.88 -1.26 -2.05
N TYR A 74 4.59 0.01 -2.29
CA TYR A 74 3.28 0.46 -2.74
C TYR A 74 3.38 1.77 -3.49
N GLY A 75 2.31 2.13 -4.18
CA GLY A 75 2.32 3.30 -5.04
C GLY A 75 1.01 3.59 -5.73
N GLU A 76 1.04 4.64 -6.55
CA GLU A 76 -0.07 4.99 -7.44
C GLU A 76 0.07 4.28 -8.80
N LEU A 77 -1.08 3.99 -9.40
CA LEU A 77 -1.20 3.51 -10.77
C LEU A 77 -1.40 4.69 -11.72
N THR A 78 -0.74 4.63 -12.88
CA THR A 78 -0.96 5.56 -14.00
C THR A 78 -2.05 5.07 -14.96
N GLY A 79 -2.45 3.80 -14.86
CA GLY A 79 -3.49 3.14 -15.66
C GLY A 79 -4.26 2.11 -14.84
N ASP A 80 -4.89 1.14 -15.51
CA ASP A 80 -5.66 0.08 -14.84
C ASP A 80 -4.84 -1.18 -14.55
N ALA A 81 -3.65 -1.29 -15.13
CA ALA A 81 -2.81 -2.47 -14.99
C ALA A 81 -1.91 -2.40 -13.74
N ALA A 82 -2.01 -3.40 -12.88
CA ALA A 82 -1.13 -3.56 -11.72
C ALA A 82 0.32 -3.81 -12.17
N PRO A 83 1.35 -3.22 -11.52
CA PRO A 83 2.74 -3.52 -11.86
C PRO A 83 3.14 -4.95 -11.46
N SER A 84 4.30 -5.40 -11.94
CA SER A 84 4.96 -6.62 -11.45
C SER A 84 6.11 -6.26 -10.52
N VAL A 85 6.25 -6.99 -9.41
CA VAL A 85 7.40 -6.91 -8.50
C VAL A 85 8.25 -8.18 -8.63
N VAL A 86 9.56 -8.03 -8.76
CA VAL A 86 10.52 -9.14 -8.83
C VAL A 86 11.63 -8.90 -7.81
N LEU A 87 11.85 -9.84 -6.91
CA LEU A 87 12.94 -9.78 -5.93
C LEU A 87 14.26 -10.24 -6.57
N ALA A 88 15.40 -9.88 -5.97
CA ALA A 88 16.72 -10.29 -6.44
C ALA A 88 16.90 -11.83 -6.49
N ASP A 89 16.21 -12.55 -5.60
CA ASP A 89 16.16 -14.03 -5.59
C ASP A 89 15.22 -14.65 -6.65
N GLY A 90 14.59 -13.82 -7.49
CA GLY A 90 13.69 -14.24 -8.56
C GLY A 90 12.23 -14.48 -8.14
N ARG A 91 11.91 -14.42 -6.84
CA ARG A 91 10.52 -14.52 -6.38
C ARG A 91 9.69 -13.32 -6.86
N ARG A 92 8.40 -13.58 -7.06
CA ARG A 92 7.42 -12.60 -7.53
C ARG A 92 6.27 -12.53 -6.53
N PRO A 93 6.35 -11.66 -5.51
CA PRO A 93 5.28 -11.51 -4.54
C PRO A 93 4.01 -10.98 -5.20
N ALA A 94 2.85 -11.35 -4.63
CA ALA A 94 1.56 -10.94 -5.16
C ALA A 94 1.37 -9.42 -5.01
N VAL A 95 0.85 -8.80 -6.07
CA VAL A 95 0.48 -7.38 -6.09
C VAL A 95 -1.03 -7.28 -5.88
N CYS A 96 -1.43 -6.44 -4.94
CA CYS A 96 -2.82 -6.10 -4.67
C CYS A 96 -3.11 -4.69 -5.19
N VAL A 97 -4.34 -4.47 -5.66
CA VAL A 97 -4.82 -3.16 -6.15
C VAL A 97 -6.05 -2.73 -5.36
N LEU A 98 -6.12 -1.44 -5.06
CA LEU A 98 -7.24 -0.78 -4.41
C LEU A 98 -7.46 0.58 -5.09
N GLY A 99 -8.58 0.76 -5.79
CA GLY A 99 -8.79 1.98 -6.59
C GLY A 99 -7.64 2.22 -7.59
N LYS A 100 -6.95 3.37 -7.49
CA LYS A 100 -5.76 3.70 -8.30
C LYS A 100 -4.44 3.56 -7.53
N VAL A 101 -4.42 2.78 -6.47
CA VAL A 101 -3.18 2.43 -5.74
C VAL A 101 -2.94 0.94 -5.75
N TRP A 102 -1.67 0.56 -5.60
CA TRP A 102 -1.24 -0.83 -5.53
C TRP A 102 -0.30 -1.03 -4.35
N ALA A 103 -0.24 -2.25 -3.84
CA ALA A 103 0.68 -2.63 -2.78
C ALA A 103 1.14 -4.07 -2.94
N CYS A 104 2.31 -4.38 -2.40
CA CYS A 104 2.91 -5.69 -2.45
C CYS A 104 3.72 -5.90 -1.17
N GLU A 105 3.69 -7.11 -0.61
CA GLU A 105 4.43 -7.45 0.60
C GLU A 105 5.03 -8.86 0.58
N TRP A 106 6.17 -9.03 1.26
CA TRP A 106 6.88 -10.31 1.33
C TRP A 106 7.72 -10.43 2.60
N TRP A 107 8.18 -11.66 2.89
CA TRP A 107 9.18 -11.95 3.92
C TRP A 107 10.54 -12.19 3.26
N SER A 108 11.58 -11.50 3.74
CA SER A 108 12.97 -11.75 3.36
C SER A 108 13.98 -11.07 4.31
N GLY A 109 15.26 -11.43 4.19
CA GLY A 109 16.34 -10.52 4.55
C GLY A 109 16.40 -9.30 3.61
N PRO A 110 17.26 -8.31 3.89
CA PRO A 110 17.50 -7.18 3.00
C PRO A 110 17.92 -7.64 1.61
N GLN A 111 17.20 -7.19 0.59
CA GLN A 111 17.55 -7.44 -0.81
C GLN A 111 16.95 -6.38 -1.71
N GLU A 112 17.54 -6.24 -2.90
CA GLU A 112 16.98 -5.42 -3.96
C GLU A 112 15.72 -6.04 -4.55
N PHE A 113 14.90 -5.20 -5.18
CA PHE A 113 13.76 -5.61 -5.98
C PHE A 113 13.58 -4.65 -7.15
N ALA A 114 13.01 -5.15 -8.23
CA ALA A 114 12.65 -4.36 -9.40
C ALA A 114 11.13 -4.29 -9.52
N ILE A 115 10.64 -3.16 -10.02
CA ILE A 115 9.24 -2.98 -10.39
C ILE A 115 9.17 -2.68 -11.87
N SER A 116 8.29 -3.40 -12.56
CA SER A 116 7.97 -3.14 -13.95
C SER A 116 6.53 -2.64 -14.01
N PRO A 117 6.28 -1.39 -14.46
CA PRO A 117 4.92 -0.95 -14.73
C PRO A 117 4.33 -1.85 -15.81
N SER A 118 3.07 -2.25 -15.64
CA SER A 118 2.40 -3.01 -16.69
C SER A 118 2.15 -2.08 -17.87
N VAL A 119 2.82 -2.38 -18.99
CA VAL A 119 2.57 -1.69 -20.26
C VAL A 119 1.20 -2.13 -20.73
N THR A 120 0.28 -1.16 -20.88
CA THR A 120 -1.01 -1.38 -21.54
C THR A 120 -0.89 -0.93 -22.98
#